data_AF-A4BLH1-F1
#
_entry.id   AF-A4BLH1-F1
#
_cell.length_a   1.000
_cell.length_b   1.000
_cell.length_c   1.000
_cell.angle_alpha   90.00
_cell.angle_beta   90.00
_cell.angle_gamma   90.00
#
_symmetry.space_group_name_H-M   'P 1'
#
loop_
_entity.id
_entity.type
_entity.pdbx_description
1 polymer ?
#
loop_
_entity_poly.entity_id
_entity_poly.type
_entity_poly.pdbx_seq_one_letter_code
_entity_poly.pdbx_strand_id
1 'polypeptide(L)' 'MISQCLNRRIDTIAQLREQVSAWQEHRDQLQAKVNWQFTTQDARIKLKRLYTTFNA' A
#
# COMPACT_ATOMS: atom_id res chain seq x y z
N MET A 1 2.37 5.28 10.70
CA MET A 1 1.52 4.09 10.54
C MET A 1 0.23 4.56 9.89
N ILE A 2 -0.04 4.21 8.63
CA ILE A 2 -1.25 4.62 7.92
C ILE A 2 -2.38 3.77 8.50
N SER A 3 -3.20 4.37 9.37
CA SER A 3 -4.42 3.75 9.88
C SER A 3 -5.26 3.33 8.67
N GLN A 4 -5.60 2.05 8.57
CA GLN A 4 -6.50 1.53 7.57
C GLN A 4 -7.89 2.11 7.84
N CYS A 5 -8.12 3.30 7.28
CA CYS A 5 -9.32 4.06 6.91
C CYS A 5 -10.58 4.04 7.76
N LEU A 6 -10.82 3.10 8.65
CA LEU A 6 -12.11 2.90 9.27
C LEU A 6 -11.90 2.50 10.72
N ASN A 7 -11.84 3.50 11.60
CA ASN A 7 -11.84 3.30 13.05
C ASN A 7 -13.23 2.91 13.60
N ARG A 8 -14.15 2.49 12.72
CA ARG A 8 -15.52 2.14 13.04
C ARG A 8 -15.97 0.94 12.21
N ARG A 9 -16.82 0.10 12.80
CA ARG A 9 -17.54 -0.93 12.07
C ARG A 9 -18.53 -0.26 11.10
N ILE A 10 -18.58 -0.76 9.87
CA ILE A 10 -19.58 -0.38 8.87
C ILE A 10 -20.43 -1.61 8.59
N ASP A 11 -21.74 -1.50 8.81
CA ASP A 11 -22.63 -2.65 8.78
C ASP A 11 -23.01 -3.09 7.36
N THR A 12 -22.78 -2.23 6.35
CA THR A 12 -23.12 -2.52 4.96
C THR A 12 -21.95 -2.33 4.00
N ILE A 13 -21.86 -3.22 3.01
CA ILE A 13 -20.81 -3.16 1.99
C ILE A 13 -20.94 -1.92 1.08
N ALA A 14 -22.16 -1.40 0.88
CA ALA A 14 -22.39 -0.21 0.08
C ALA A 14 -21.75 1.03 0.72
N GLN A 15 -22.00 1.26 2.00
CA GLN A 15 -21.39 2.35 2.76
C GLN A 15 -19.87 2.20 2.85
N LEU A 16 -19.38 0.95 2.98
CA LEU A 16 -17.95 0.68 3.00
C LEU A 16 -17.27 1.13 1.69
N ARG A 17 -17.87 0.79 0.55
CA ARG A 17 -17.34 1.15 -0.77
C ARG A 17 -17.29 2.65 -1.00
N GLU A 18 -18.33 3.36 -0.58
CA GLU A 18 -18.39 4.82 -0.68
C GLU A 18 -17.28 5.50 0.13
N GLN A 19 -17.07 5.07 1.37
CA GLN A 19 -16.02 5.62 2.24
C GLN A 19 -14.63 5.31 1.71
N VAL A 20 -14.40 4.10 1.18
CA VAL A 20 -13.13 3.72 0.56
C VAL A 20 -12.87 4.54 -0.70
N SER A 21 -13.88 4.77 -1.55
CA SER A 21 -13.74 5.59 -2.76
C SER A 21 -13.34 7.02 -2.40
N ALA A 22 -14.05 7.65 -1.47
CA ALA A 22 -13.74 9.01 -1.03
C ALA A 22 -12.33 9.11 -0.41
N TRP A 23 -11.92 8.12 0.37
CA TRP A 23 -10.56 8.07 0.91
C TRP A 23 -9.51 7.91 -0.18
N GLN A 24 -9.76 7.03 -1.16
CA GLN A 24 -8.84 6.80 -2.27
C GLN A 24 -8.67 8.07 -3.10
N GLU A 25 -9.76 8.76 -3.45
CA GLU A 25 -9.72 10.03 -4.18
C GLU A 25 -8.89 11.08 -3.45
N HIS A 26 -9.12 11.25 -2.14
CA HIS A 26 -8.31 12.15 -1.32
C HIS A 26 -6.83 11.78 -1.34
N ARG A 27 -6.51 10.48 -1.24
CA ARG A 27 -5.12 9.99 -1.29
C ARG A 27 -4.45 10.21 -2.64
N ASP A 28 -5.19 10.00 -3.73
CA ASP A 28 -4.70 10.16 -5.09
C ASP A 28 -4.41 11.64 -5.38
N GLN A 29 -5.26 12.55 -4.86
CA GLN A 29 -5.03 14.00 -4.92
C GLN A 29 -3.77 14.47 -4.17
N LEU A 30 -3.34 13.76 -3.12
CA LEU A 30 -2.09 14.08 -2.42
C LEU A 30 -0.85 13.82 -3.28
N GLN A 31 -1.00 13.17 -4.46
CA GLN A 31 0.06 12.90 -5.44
C GLN A 31 1.36 12.39 -4.78
N ALA A 32 1.21 11.52 -3.78
CA ALA A 32 2.34 11.00 -3.03
C ALA A 32 3.25 10.22 -3.98
N LYS A 33 4.44 10.78 -4.26
CA LYS A 33 5.43 10.12 -5.11
C LYS A 33 6.18 9.08 -4.29
N VAL A 34 6.30 7.88 -4.86
CA VAL A 34 7.19 6.87 -4.30
C VAL A 34 8.62 7.30 -4.62
N ASN A 35 9.35 7.71 -3.58
CA ASN A 35 10.77 8.02 -3.68
C ASN A 35 11.55 6.70 -3.69
N TRP A 36 11.68 6.12 -4.89
CA TRP A 36 12.47 4.93 -5.11
C TRP A 36 13.95 5.23 -4.82
N GLN A 37 14.50 4.62 -3.78
CA GLN A 37 15.92 4.80 -3.43
C GLN A 37 16.85 3.91 -4.27
N PHE A 38 16.31 2.87 -4.90
CA PHE A 38 17.06 1.91 -5.70
C PHE A 38 16.27 1.54 -6.94
N THR A 39 16.98 1.24 -8.04
CA THR A 39 16.37 0.58 -9.19
C THR A 39 15.97 -0.85 -8.81
N THR A 40 15.03 -1.47 -9.54
CA THR A 40 14.66 -2.88 -9.32
C THR A 40 15.87 -3.81 -9.37
N GLN A 41 16.84 -3.49 -10.23
CA GLN A 41 18.11 -4.23 -10.35
C GLN A 41 18.95 -4.08 -9.08
N ASP A 42 19.16 -2.86 -8.59
CA ASP A 42 19.94 -2.58 -7.38
C ASP A 42 19.27 -3.16 -6.12
N ALA A 43 17.94 -3.05 -6.03
CA ALA A 43 17.16 -3.61 -4.94
C ALA A 43 17.32 -5.13 -4.86
N ARG A 44 17.33 -5.84 -6.00
CA ARG A 44 17.49 -7.31 -6.04
C ARG A 44 18.89 -7.77 -5.61
N ILE A 45 19.90 -6.91 -5.74
CA ILE A 45 21.26 -7.18 -5.25
C ILE A 45 21.35 -6.89 -3.74
N LYS A 46 20.84 -5.74 -3.29
CA LYS A 46 20.91 -5.33 -1.86
C LYS A 46 19.97 -6.13 -0.96
N LEU A 47 18.79 -6.51 -1.43
CA LEU A 47 17.77 -7.27 -0.69
C LEU A 47 17.88 -8.79 -0.90
N LYS A 48 18.91 -9.27 -1.61
CA LYS A 48 19.12 -10.69 -1.93
C LYS A 48 19.22 -11.61 -0.70
N ARG A 49 19.45 -11.04 0.49
CA ARG A 49 19.50 -11.76 1.78
C ARG A 49 18.16 -11.83 2.54
N LEU A 50 17.12 -11.09 2.12
CA LEU A 50 15.83 -11.05 2.81
C LEU A 50 14.81 -12.07 2.27
N TYR A 51 14.94 -12.45 1.00
CA TYR A 51 14.09 -13.48 0.42
C TYR A 51 14.85 -14.80 0.42
N THR A 52 14.47 -15.70 1.34
CA THR A 52 14.80 -17.11 1.21
C THR A 52 14.28 -17.58 -0.15
N THR A 53 15.19 -18.02 -1.01
CA THR A 53 14.79 -18.84 -2.16
C THR A 53 14.19 -20.10 -1.55
N PHE A 54 12.86 -20.25 -1.64
CA PHE A 54 12.25 -21.55 -1.44
C PHE A 54 12.86 -22.45 -2.52
N ASN A 55 13.87 -23.23 -2.12
CA ASN A 55 14.36 -24.31 -2.94
C ASN A 55 13.23 -25.33 -3.03
N ALA A 56 12.74 -25.52 -4.25
CA ALA A 56 11.96 -26.70 -4.60
C ALA A 56 12.89 -27.92 -4.62
#